data_AF-A0A2K0VVQ5-F1
#
_entry.id   AF-A0A2K0VVQ5-F1
#
_cell.length_a   1.000
_cell.length_b   1.000
_cell.length_c   1.000
_cell.angle_alpha   90.00
_cell.angle_beta   90.00
_cell.angle_gamma   90.00
#
_symmetry.space_group_name_H-M   'P 1'
#
loop_
_entity.id
_entity.type
_entity.pdbx_description
1 polymer ?
#
loop_
_entity_poly.entity_id
_entity_poly.type
_entity_poly.pdbx_seq_one_letter_code
_entity_poly.pdbx_strand_id
1 'polypeptide(L)'
;MSAAELGDVAQEVEQKLDCALELSTRWGAVLLLDECDVFLERRTTSDIKRNKLVSIFLRLLEYFEGVMFLTTNRVSAFDPAFESRIHLTIHYPNLDYTSRLHIWKTFVNIGTDGSSLSEDELDELAGVELNGRQIKNVVKTARLLATHEKTQLAMGHISTVLRIKKGLAGGS
;
A
#
# COMPACT_ATOMS: atom_id res chain seq x y z
N MET A 1 -0.90 9.50 -9.80
CA MET A 1 -0.79 8.76 -11.08
C MET A 1 -0.26 7.38 -10.75
N SER A 2 -0.89 6.31 -11.25
CA SER A 2 -0.40 4.93 -11.03
C SER A 2 0.56 4.51 -12.15
N ALA A 3 1.53 3.64 -11.84
CA ALA A 3 2.44 3.08 -12.84
C ALA A 3 1.73 2.42 -14.03
N ALA A 4 0.50 1.91 -13.84
CA ALA A 4 -0.32 1.32 -14.90
C ALA A 4 -0.91 2.36 -15.87
N GLU A 5 -1.08 3.62 -15.46
CA GLU A 5 -1.63 4.69 -16.31
C GLU A 5 -0.59 5.24 -17.31
N LEU A 6 0.68 4.88 -17.12
CA LEU A 6 1.81 5.36 -17.91
C LEU A 6 1.94 4.63 -19.27
N GLY A 7 1.54 3.36 -19.37
CA GLY A 7 1.59 2.56 -20.61
C GLY A 7 2.84 1.68 -20.76
N ASP A 8 2.89 0.84 -21.79
CA ASP A 8 3.97 -0.16 -22.00
C ASP A 8 5.07 0.30 -22.99
N VAL A 9 4.86 1.45 -23.64
CA VAL A 9 5.82 2.04 -24.60
C VAL A 9 6.59 3.14 -23.89
N ALA A 10 7.91 2.99 -23.78
CA ALA A 10 8.76 3.89 -23.00
C ALA A 10 8.60 5.39 -23.35
N GLN A 11 8.31 5.68 -24.61
CA GLN A 11 8.09 7.04 -25.10
C GLN A 11 6.76 7.65 -24.62
N GLU A 12 5.70 6.85 -24.51
CA GLU A 12 4.41 7.33 -23.98
C GLU A 12 4.48 7.59 -22.48
N VAL A 13 5.19 6.72 -21.76
CA VAL A 13 5.47 6.86 -20.33
C VAL A 13 6.25 8.15 -20.06
N GLU A 14 7.31 8.39 -20.83
CA GLU A 14 8.14 9.60 -20.74
C GLU A 14 7.31 10.87 -20.94
N GLN A 15 6.50 10.93 -22.01
CA GLN A 15 5.66 12.10 -22.30
C GLN A 15 4.64 12.38 -21.19
N LYS A 16 4.01 11.33 -20.64
CA LYS A 16 3.04 11.49 -19.55
C LYS A 16 3.71 11.94 -18.25
N LEU A 17 4.89 11.41 -17.95
CA LEU A 17 5.66 11.82 -16.78
C LEU A 17 6.14 13.26 -16.92
N ASP A 18 6.72 13.65 -18.06
CA ASP A 18 7.16 15.02 -18.32
C ASP A 18 6.01 16.01 -18.14
N CYS A 19 4.84 15.73 -18.73
CA CYS A 19 3.65 16.56 -18.57
C CYS A 19 3.22 16.69 -17.10
N ALA A 20 3.22 15.59 -16.34
CA ALA A 20 2.84 15.64 -14.92
C ALA A 20 3.86 16.38 -14.05
N LEU A 21 5.16 16.25 -14.34
CA LEU A 21 6.22 16.97 -13.65
C LEU A 21 6.11 18.46 -13.93
N GLU A 22 5.97 18.87 -15.20
CA GLU A 22 5.77 20.27 -15.58
C GLU A 22 4.54 20.89 -14.92
N LEU A 23 3.42 20.17 -14.91
CA LEU A 23 2.20 20.61 -14.24
C LEU A 23 2.40 20.76 -12.73
N SER A 24 3.08 19.79 -12.10
CA SER A 24 3.36 19.82 -10.66
C SER A 24 4.23 21.02 -10.30
N THR A 25 5.30 21.27 -11.06
CA THR A 25 6.18 22.42 -10.85
C THR A 25 5.43 23.73 -11.07
N ARG A 26 4.67 23.85 -12.16
CA ARG A 26 3.91 25.07 -12.48
C ARG A 26 2.85 25.42 -11.43
N TRP A 27 2.25 24.42 -10.80
CA TRP A 27 1.24 24.61 -9.76
C TRP A 27 1.81 24.63 -8.34
N GLY A 28 3.12 24.40 -8.16
CA GLY A 28 3.73 24.21 -6.83
C GLY A 28 3.13 23.03 -6.08
N ALA A 29 2.65 22.02 -6.81
CA ALA A 29 2.00 20.86 -6.25
C ALA A 29 3.02 19.79 -5.81
N VAL A 30 2.57 18.92 -4.90
CA VAL A 30 3.31 17.72 -4.50
C VAL A 30 2.96 16.59 -5.47
N LEU A 31 3.98 15.98 -6.09
CA LEU A 31 3.78 14.84 -6.97
C LEU A 31 3.82 13.53 -6.18
N LEU A 32 2.79 12.69 -6.32
CA LEU A 32 2.78 11.33 -5.79
C LEU A 32 2.78 10.32 -6.93
N LEU A 33 3.84 9.52 -7.00
CA LEU A 33 3.92 8.37 -7.89
C LEU A 33 3.79 7.09 -7.06
N ASP A 34 2.72 6.34 -7.33
CA ASP A 34 2.35 5.15 -6.56
C ASP A 34 2.79 3.89 -7.31
N GLU A 35 3.25 2.87 -6.56
CA GLU A 35 3.65 1.56 -7.08
C GLU A 35 4.76 1.63 -8.15
N CYS A 36 5.80 2.43 -7.89
CA CYS A 36 6.90 2.69 -8.83
C CYS A 36 7.90 1.52 -8.97
N ASP A 37 7.50 0.31 -8.59
CA ASP A 37 8.33 -0.91 -8.61
C ASP A 37 8.96 -1.15 -9.98
N VAL A 38 8.23 -0.91 -11.07
CA VAL A 38 8.72 -1.10 -12.44
C VAL A 38 9.90 -0.20 -12.76
N PHE A 39 9.89 1.04 -12.23
CA PHE A 39 10.88 2.09 -12.49
C PHE A 39 12.08 2.04 -11.56
N LEU A 40 11.88 1.53 -10.34
CA LEU A 40 12.90 1.51 -9.28
C LEU A 40 13.72 0.21 -9.25
N GLU A 41 13.29 -0.83 -9.97
CA GLU A 41 13.97 -2.12 -9.98
C GLU A 41 15.31 -2.08 -10.71
N ARG A 42 16.25 -2.92 -10.26
CA ARG A 42 17.57 -3.09 -10.87
C ARG A 42 17.48 -3.40 -12.35
N ARG A 43 18.34 -2.73 -13.11
CA ARG A 43 18.55 -3.01 -14.54
C ARG A 43 19.08 -4.44 -14.73
N THR A 44 18.56 -5.12 -15.74
CA THR A 44 18.98 -6.49 -16.12
C THR A 44 19.48 -6.50 -17.56
N THR A 45 20.44 -7.35 -17.89
CA THR A 45 21.01 -7.40 -19.26
C THR A 45 20.02 -7.90 -20.31
N SER A 46 18.96 -8.60 -19.89
CA SER A 46 17.95 -9.18 -20.78
C SER A 46 16.79 -8.25 -21.12
N ASP A 47 16.55 -7.19 -20.34
CA ASP A 47 15.38 -6.31 -20.52
C ASP A 47 15.75 -4.87 -20.91
N ILE A 48 16.02 -4.69 -22.21
CA ILE A 48 16.36 -3.40 -22.79
C ILE A 48 15.21 -2.38 -22.63
N LYS A 49 13.95 -2.83 -22.71
CA LYS A 49 12.80 -1.92 -22.62
C LYS A 49 12.68 -1.34 -21.21
N ARG A 50 12.79 -2.19 -20.19
CA ARG A 50 12.78 -1.75 -18.79
C ARG A 50 13.98 -0.90 -18.44
N ASN A 51 15.17 -1.25 -18.92
CA ASN A 51 16.37 -0.43 -18.66
C ASN A 51 16.23 1.00 -19.23
N LYS A 52 15.54 1.17 -20.37
CA LYS A 52 15.22 2.49 -20.91
C LYS A 52 14.29 3.26 -19.95
N LEU A 53 13.23 2.62 -19.44
CA LEU A 53 12.32 3.24 -18.46
C LEU A 53 13.05 3.66 -17.18
N VAL A 54 13.89 2.80 -16.62
CA VAL A 54 14.70 3.10 -15.42
C VAL A 54 15.63 4.30 -15.69
N SER A 55 16.24 4.36 -16.87
CA SER A 55 17.14 5.45 -17.25
C SER A 55 16.40 6.78 -17.44
N ILE A 56 15.22 6.75 -18.06
CA ILE A 56 14.34 7.91 -18.16
C ILE A 56 13.96 8.38 -16.76
N PHE A 57 13.54 7.47 -15.89
CA PHE A 57 13.13 7.80 -14.52
C PHE A 57 14.26 8.44 -13.70
N LEU A 58 15.48 7.90 -13.76
CA LEU A 58 16.66 8.51 -13.10
C LEU A 58 16.92 9.95 -13.57
N ARG A 59 16.76 10.22 -14.87
CA ARG A 59 16.88 11.56 -15.43
C ARG A 59 15.79 12.48 -14.88
N LEU A 60 14.55 12.01 -14.82
CA LEU A 60 13.44 12.81 -14.31
C LEU A 60 13.63 13.18 -12.83
N LEU A 61 14.08 12.25 -11.99
CA LEU A 61 14.36 12.53 -10.58
C LEU A 61 15.48 13.56 -10.38
N GLU A 62 16.43 13.63 -11.32
CA GLU A 62 17.57 14.57 -11.26
C GLU A 62 17.17 16.01 -11.60
N TYR A 63 16.26 16.19 -12.56
CA TYR A 63 15.84 17.51 -13.03
C TYR A 63 14.53 18.01 -12.42
N PHE A 64 13.81 17.19 -11.67
CA PHE A 64 12.52 17.62 -11.11
C PHE A 64 12.69 18.67 -10.01
N GLU A 65 12.16 19.86 -10.28
CA GLU A 65 12.08 20.95 -9.32
C GLU A 65 10.72 20.93 -8.61
N GLY A 66 10.66 20.23 -7.47
CA GLY A 66 9.46 20.12 -6.65
C GLY A 66 9.56 19.07 -5.56
N VAL A 67 8.44 18.84 -4.85
CA VAL A 67 8.34 17.77 -3.84
C VAL A 67 7.68 16.56 -4.47
N MET A 68 8.36 15.42 -4.41
CA MET A 68 7.89 14.16 -4.95
C MET A 68 7.91 13.07 -3.89
N PHE A 69 6.80 12.34 -3.79
CA PHE A 69 6.67 11.12 -3.01
C PHE A 69 6.61 9.93 -3.95
N LEU A 70 7.44 8.93 -3.66
CA LEU A 70 7.47 7.65 -4.35
C LEU A 70 7.02 6.57 -3.37
N THR A 71 6.14 5.68 -3.80
CA THR A 71 5.82 4.46 -3.05
C THR A 71 6.30 3.24 -3.83
N THR A 72 6.75 2.22 -3.11
CA THR A 72 7.20 0.95 -3.69
C THR A 72 7.01 -0.17 -2.69
N ASN A 73 6.61 -1.35 -3.17
CA ASN A 73 6.53 -2.56 -2.38
C ASN A 73 7.80 -3.42 -2.51
N ARG A 74 8.75 -3.03 -3.37
CA ARG A 74 9.92 -3.85 -3.77
C ARG A 74 11.26 -3.20 -3.43
N VAL A 75 11.45 -2.83 -2.17
CA VAL A 75 12.70 -2.19 -1.70
C VAL A 75 13.95 -3.08 -1.90
N SER A 76 13.81 -4.41 -1.87
CA SER A 76 14.95 -5.34 -2.06
C SER A 76 15.49 -5.37 -3.50
N ALA A 77 14.66 -4.97 -4.47
CA ALA A 77 15.01 -5.01 -5.89
C ALA A 77 15.50 -3.65 -6.40
N PHE A 78 15.74 -2.69 -5.51
CA PHE A 78 16.05 -1.30 -5.82
C PHE A 78 17.40 -1.13 -6.56
N ASP A 79 17.41 -0.32 -7.62
CA ASP A 79 18.64 0.08 -8.33
C ASP A 79 19.41 1.10 -7.47
N PRO A 80 20.66 0.81 -7.05
CA PRO A 80 21.45 1.72 -6.22
C PRO A 80 21.64 3.13 -6.81
N ALA A 81 21.48 3.31 -8.13
CA ALA A 81 21.58 4.62 -8.78
C ALA A 81 20.56 5.64 -8.23
N PHE A 82 19.44 5.17 -7.69
CA PHE A 82 18.39 6.02 -7.12
C PHE A 82 18.74 6.57 -5.73
N GLU A 83 19.64 5.95 -4.97
CA GLU A 83 19.98 6.37 -3.59
C GLU A 83 20.51 7.81 -3.56
N SER A 84 21.29 8.20 -4.56
CA SER A 84 21.83 9.57 -4.69
C SER A 84 20.80 10.65 -5.01
N ARG A 85 19.59 10.27 -5.46
CA ARG A 85 18.52 11.18 -5.92
C ARG A 85 17.34 11.20 -4.95
N ILE A 86 17.35 10.37 -3.91
CA ILE A 86 16.30 10.31 -2.89
C ILE A 86 16.83 10.90 -1.59
N HIS A 87 16.24 12.01 -1.18
CA HIS A 87 16.64 12.72 0.03
C HIS A 87 16.22 11.98 1.32
N LEU A 88 15.10 11.27 1.29
CA LEU A 88 14.55 10.56 2.44
C LEU A 88 13.90 9.25 2.01
N THR A 89 14.28 8.18 2.69
CA THR A 89 13.66 6.85 2.54
C THR A 89 12.98 6.48 3.86
N ILE A 90 11.67 6.27 3.82
CA ILE A 90 10.88 5.83 4.98
C ILE A 90 10.55 4.35 4.80
N HIS A 91 11.05 3.51 5.70
CA HIS A 91 10.71 2.09 5.73
C HIS A 91 9.48 1.86 6.60
N TYR A 92 8.47 1.19 6.05
CA TYR A 92 7.28 0.77 6.77
C TYR A 92 7.38 -0.73 7.08
N PRO A 93 7.79 -1.12 8.31
CA PRO A 93 7.87 -2.52 8.68
C PRO A 93 6.47 -3.14 8.84
N ASN A 94 6.43 -4.46 8.99
CA ASN A 94 5.21 -5.14 9.40
C ASN A 94 4.72 -4.60 10.75
N LEU A 95 3.39 -4.59 10.92
CA LEU A 95 2.76 -4.13 12.16
C LEU A 95 3.19 -5.02 13.32
N ASP A 96 3.67 -4.41 14.41
CA ASP A 96 3.87 -5.10 15.68
C ASP A 96 2.52 -5.32 16.41
N TYR A 97 2.57 -6.06 17.52
CA TYR A 97 1.38 -6.36 18.31
C TYR A 97 0.63 -5.09 18.74
N THR A 98 1.35 -4.10 19.26
CA THR A 98 0.79 -2.83 19.76
C THR A 98 0.09 -2.06 18.63
N SER A 99 0.71 -2.00 17.45
CA SER A 99 0.14 -1.34 16.27
C SER A 99 -1.10 -2.08 15.77
N ARG A 100 -1.08 -3.42 15.74
CA ARG A 100 -2.27 -4.22 15.39
C ARG A 100 -3.41 -4.00 16.36
N LEU A 101 -3.14 -3.99 17.67
CA LEU A 101 -4.14 -3.71 18.71
C LEU A 101 -4.77 -2.33 18.50
N HIS A 102 -3.95 -1.30 18.27
CA HIS A 102 -4.43 0.05 18.00
C HIS A 102 -5.32 0.11 16.75
N ILE A 103 -4.92 -0.59 15.68
CA ILE A 103 -5.67 -0.66 14.44
C ILE A 103 -7.00 -1.40 14.62
N TRP A 104 -7.02 -2.49 15.38
CA TRP A 104 -8.25 -3.21 15.74
C TRP A 104 -9.21 -2.32 16.53
N LYS A 105 -8.73 -1.69 17.61
CA LYS A 105 -9.51 -0.72 18.40
C LYS A 105 -10.09 0.37 17.51
N THR A 106 -9.29 0.92 16.60
CA THR A 106 -9.73 1.96 15.67
C THR A 106 -10.84 1.47 14.74
N PHE A 107 -10.65 0.36 14.03
CA PHE A 107 -11.63 -0.10 13.04
C PHE A 107 -12.91 -0.68 13.64
N VAL A 108 -12.81 -1.32 14.80
CA VAL A 108 -13.97 -1.82 15.54
C VAL A 108 -14.87 -0.68 16.01
N ASN A 109 -14.26 0.44 16.44
CA ASN A 109 -14.98 1.62 16.91
C ASN A 109 -15.46 2.55 15.79
N ILE A 110 -15.02 2.35 14.54
CA ILE A 110 -15.55 3.08 13.39
C ILE A 110 -16.94 2.53 13.02
N GLY A 111 -17.99 3.16 13.52
CA GLY A 111 -19.40 2.88 13.22
C GLY A 111 -20.36 3.37 14.33
N THR A 112 -21.62 3.66 13.99
CA THR A 112 -22.63 4.18 14.94
C THR A 112 -23.22 3.15 15.88
N ASP A 113 -23.10 1.86 15.57
CA ASP A 113 -23.89 0.81 16.24
C ASP A 113 -23.21 0.19 17.48
N GLY A 114 -22.05 0.72 17.87
CA GLY A 114 -21.22 0.13 18.93
C GLY A 114 -20.68 -1.25 18.54
N SER A 115 -19.74 -1.75 19.33
CA SER A 115 -19.23 -3.11 19.25
C SER A 115 -19.39 -3.76 20.61
N SER A 116 -19.73 -5.04 20.65
CA SER A 116 -19.81 -5.81 21.89
C SER A 116 -18.49 -6.50 22.25
N LEU A 117 -17.37 -6.06 21.65
CA LEU A 117 -16.06 -6.66 21.82
C LEU A 117 -15.40 -6.17 23.12
N SER A 118 -14.88 -7.09 23.92
CA SER A 118 -14.12 -6.77 25.13
C SER A 118 -12.67 -6.39 24.81
N GLU A 119 -11.95 -5.81 25.77
CA GLU A 119 -10.52 -5.55 25.61
C GLU A 119 -9.71 -6.85 25.45
N ASP A 120 -10.05 -7.90 26.19
CA ASP A 120 -9.39 -9.21 26.10
C ASP A 120 -9.55 -9.84 24.70
N GLU A 121 -10.72 -9.69 24.07
CA GLU A 121 -10.97 -10.17 22.70
C GLU A 121 -10.15 -9.37 21.67
N LEU A 122 -9.99 -8.07 21.88
CA LEU A 122 -9.14 -7.23 21.02
C LEU A 122 -7.65 -7.58 21.17
N ASP A 123 -7.22 -7.92 22.38
CA ASP A 123 -5.87 -8.40 22.65
C ASP A 123 -5.59 -9.77 21.99
N GLU A 124 -6.58 -10.67 21.96
CA GLU A 124 -6.50 -11.93 21.20
C GLU A 124 -6.37 -11.65 19.69
N LEU A 125 -7.17 -10.75 19.15
CA LEU A 125 -7.14 -10.37 17.73
C LEU A 125 -5.82 -9.70 17.33
N ALA A 126 -5.18 -8.95 18.23
CA ALA A 126 -3.86 -8.37 18.03
C ALA A 126 -2.75 -9.43 17.95
N GLY A 127 -2.97 -10.63 18.52
CA GLY A 127 -2.09 -11.78 18.39
C GLY A 127 -2.04 -12.36 16.96
N VAL A 128 -3.05 -12.10 16.13
CA VAL A 128 -3.09 -12.59 14.75
C VAL A 128 -2.25 -11.68 13.85
N GLU A 129 -1.26 -12.25 13.16
CA GLU A 129 -0.39 -11.53 12.23
C GLU A 129 -1.15 -11.12 10.95
N LEU A 130 -1.71 -9.92 10.97
CA LEU A 130 -2.41 -9.31 9.84
C LEU A 130 -1.89 -7.90 9.60
N ASN A 131 -1.86 -7.48 8.33
CA ASN A 131 -1.60 -6.09 7.96
C ASN A 131 -2.88 -5.23 8.12
N GLY A 132 -2.71 -3.90 8.15
CA GLY A 132 -3.83 -2.99 8.39
C GLY A 132 -4.97 -3.10 7.37
N ARG A 133 -4.65 -3.40 6.10
CA ARG A 133 -5.65 -3.63 5.04
C ARG A 133 -6.45 -4.91 5.31
N GLN A 134 -5.78 -5.98 5.73
CA GLN A 134 -6.42 -7.23 6.10
C GLN A 134 -7.35 -7.06 7.30
N ILE A 135 -6.90 -6.37 8.35
CA ILE A 135 -7.72 -6.07 9.55
C ILE A 135 -8.97 -5.29 9.15
N LYS A 136 -8.80 -4.19 8.40
CA LYS A 136 -9.94 -3.37 7.91
C LYS A 136 -10.96 -4.20 7.13
N ASN A 137 -10.48 -5.08 6.24
CA ASN A 137 -11.35 -5.95 5.45
C ASN A 137 -12.08 -6.97 6.32
N VAL A 138 -11.42 -7.55 7.33
CA VAL A 138 -12.06 -8.48 8.27
C VAL A 138 -13.17 -7.78 9.04
N VAL A 139 -12.89 -6.61 9.61
CA VAL A 139 -13.90 -5.82 10.35
C VAL A 139 -15.07 -5.44 9.45
N LYS A 140 -14.80 -5.01 8.21
CA LYS A 140 -15.85 -4.65 7.26
C LYS A 140 -16.76 -5.83 6.94
N THR A 141 -16.21 -7.00 6.63
CA THR A 141 -17.01 -8.21 6.35
C THR A 141 -17.76 -8.70 7.60
N ALA A 142 -17.12 -8.68 8.76
CA ALA A 142 -17.76 -9.08 10.02
C ALA A 142 -18.93 -8.16 10.38
N ARG A 143 -18.81 -6.86 10.12
CA ARG A 143 -19.89 -5.89 10.32
C ARG A 143 -21.06 -6.14 9.36
N LEU A 144 -20.79 -6.47 8.10
CA LEU A 144 -21.83 -6.84 7.14
C LEU A 144 -22.63 -8.07 7.61
N LEU A 145 -21.96 -9.07 8.20
CA LEU A 145 -22.62 -10.24 8.81
C LEU A 145 -23.50 -9.82 9.99
N ALA A 146 -22.97 -9.01 10.91
CA ALA A 146 -23.72 -8.52 12.06
C ALA A 146 -24.97 -7.72 11.65
N THR A 147 -24.84 -6.82 10.65
CA THR A 147 -25.97 -6.05 10.11
C THR A 147 -27.03 -6.97 9.49
N HIS A 148 -26.62 -8.02 8.77
CA HIS A 148 -27.55 -9.00 8.21
C HIS A 148 -28.31 -9.77 9.31
N GLU A 149 -27.64 -10.06 10.42
CA GLU A 149 -28.22 -10.72 11.61
C GLU A 149 -28.98 -9.75 12.53
N LYS A 150 -28.94 -8.44 12.26
CA LYS A 150 -29.48 -7.36 13.10
C LYS A 150 -28.91 -7.36 14.52
N THR A 151 -27.65 -7.75 14.66
CA THR A 151 -26.89 -7.79 15.92
C THR A 151 -25.73 -6.81 15.88
N GLN A 152 -25.15 -6.51 17.04
CA GLN A 152 -23.90 -5.74 17.13
C GLN A 152 -22.71 -6.57 16.68
N LEU A 153 -21.63 -5.90 16.29
CA LEU A 153 -20.37 -6.57 15.95
C LEU A 153 -19.80 -7.28 17.19
N ALA A 154 -19.91 -8.61 17.19
CA ALA A 154 -19.33 -9.52 18.18
C ALA A 154 -18.14 -10.33 17.63
N MET A 155 -17.36 -10.92 18.54
CA MET A 155 -16.21 -11.78 18.22
C MET A 155 -16.58 -12.97 17.33
N GLY A 156 -17.78 -13.53 17.47
CA GLY A 156 -18.27 -14.62 16.63
C GLY A 156 -18.26 -14.30 15.13
N HIS A 157 -18.61 -13.06 14.74
CA HIS A 157 -18.56 -12.64 13.34
C HIS A 157 -17.12 -12.53 12.83
N ILE A 158 -16.22 -11.96 13.64
CA ILE A 158 -14.81 -11.80 13.28
C ILE A 158 -14.13 -13.17 13.12
N SER A 159 -14.31 -14.06 14.10
CA SER A 159 -13.80 -15.43 14.05
C SER A 159 -14.31 -16.21 12.84
N THR A 160 -15.57 -16.02 12.46
CA THR A 160 -16.12 -16.63 11.24
C THR A 160 -15.40 -16.15 9.99
N VAL A 161 -15.18 -14.84 9.84
CA VAL A 161 -14.46 -14.26 8.70
C VAL A 161 -13.00 -14.71 8.68
N LEU A 162 -12.33 -14.74 9.84
CA LEU A 162 -10.95 -15.22 9.94
C LEU A 162 -10.83 -16.71 9.58
N ARG A 163 -11.78 -17.55 10.00
CA ARG A 163 -11.82 -18.97 9.64
C ARG A 163 -12.02 -19.17 8.14
N ILE A 164 -12.95 -18.44 7.52
CA ILE A 164 -13.16 -18.50 6.07
C ILE A 164 -11.89 -18.11 5.33
N LYS A 165 -11.21 -17.03 5.75
CA LYS A 165 -9.95 -16.61 5.14
C LYS A 165 -8.82 -17.63 5.32
N LYS A 166 -8.69 -18.26 6.49
CA LYS A 166 -7.71 -19.32 6.74
C LYS A 166 -8.01 -20.57 5.90
N GLY A 167 -9.29 -20.95 5.76
CA GLY A 167 -9.71 -22.07 4.92
C GLY A 167 -9.47 -21.84 3.43
N LEU A 168 -9.60 -20.61 2.95
CA LEU A 168 -9.28 -20.22 1.57
C LEU A 168 -7.77 -20.22 1.28
N ALA A 169 -6.92 -19.99 2.29
CA ALA A 169 -5.46 -20.01 2.15
C ALA A 169 -4.83 -21.41 2.25
N GLY A 170 -5.58 -22.41 2.75
CA GLY A 170 -5.12 -23.80 2.91
C GLY A 170 -5.53 -24.75 1.78
N GLY A 171 -6.07 -24.22 0.68
CA GLY A 171 -6.45 -24.98 -0.52
C GLY A 171 -5.55 -24.64 -1.70
N SER A 172 -4.27 -25.01 -1.63
CA SER A 172 -3.30 -25.02 -2.74
C SER A 172 -2.18 -26.00 -2.42
#